data_AF-A0A9X6QXH3-F1
#
_entry.id   AF-A0A9X6QXH3-F1
#
_cell.length_a   1.000
_cell.length_b   1.000
_cell.length_c   1.000
_cell.angle_alpha   90.00
_cell.angle_beta   90.00
_cell.angle_gamma   90.00
#
_symmetry.space_group_name_H-M   'P 1'
#
loop_
_entity.id
_entity.type
_entity.pdbx_description
1 polymer ?
#
loop_
_entity_poly.entity_id
_entity_poly.type
_entity_poly.pdbx_seq_one_letter_code
_entity_poly.pdbx_strand_id
1 'polypeptide(L)' 'MKKSRRNLYIALEELDLVFDESEVIRLREMWDEDKDILEIAKELGRHQLEIAALIMDQADKNKIKSRPMGLGT' A
#
# COMPACT_ATOMS: atom_id res chain seq x y z
N MET A 1 33.81 18.44 -11.24
CA MET A 1 33.48 17.00 -11.38
C MET A 1 31.96 16.86 -11.48
N LYS A 2 31.41 16.57 -12.67
CA LYS A 2 29.99 16.23 -12.81
C LYS A 2 29.83 14.79 -12.30
N LYS A 3 29.12 14.60 -11.18
CA LYS A 3 28.73 13.25 -10.73
C LYS A 3 27.88 12.65 -11.85
N SER A 4 28.46 11.71 -12.60
CA SER A 4 27.69 10.84 -13.50
C SER A 4 26.61 10.19 -12.65
N ARG A 5 25.34 10.51 -12.93
CA ARG A 5 24.23 9.83 -12.26
C ARG A 5 24.33 8.37 -12.69
N ARG A 6 24.60 7.48 -11.73
CA ARG A 6 24.52 6.02 -11.90
C ARG A 6 23.12 5.69 -12.45
N ASN A 7 23.01 4.64 -13.27
CA ASN A 7 21.71 4.12 -13.72
C ASN A 7 20.79 3.97 -12.50
N LEU A 8 19.73 4.76 -12.45
CA LEU A 8 18.78 4.79 -11.33
C LEU A 8 17.76 3.68 -11.54
N TYR A 9 17.44 2.98 -10.46
CA TYR A 9 16.30 2.07 -10.39
C TYR A 9 15.26 2.71 -9.47
N ILE A 10 14.03 2.85 -9.95
CA ILE A 10 12.91 3.38 -9.18
C ILE A 10 12.01 2.19 -8.85
N ALA A 11 11.94 1.84 -7.56
CA ALA A 11 11.03 0.79 -7.12
C ALA A 11 9.59 1.27 -7.31
N LEU A 12 8.71 0.37 -7.78
CA LEU A 12 7.29 0.61 -7.95
C LEU A 12 6.93 1.75 -8.92
N GLU A 13 7.82 2.07 -9.87
CA GLU A 13 7.64 3.17 -10.84
C GLU A 13 6.33 3.07 -11.63
N GLU A 14 5.88 1.84 -11.92
CA GLU A 14 4.67 1.57 -12.69
C GLU A 14 3.38 1.55 -11.85
N LEU A 15 3.47 1.73 -10.53
CA LEU A 15 2.29 1.69 -9.65
C LEU A 15 1.68 3.08 -9.47
N ASP A 16 0.35 3.11 -9.39
CA ASP A 16 -0.38 4.32 -9.03
C ASP A 16 -0.55 4.37 -7.50
N LEU A 17 0.29 5.18 -6.86
CA LEU A 17 0.25 5.40 -5.41
C LEU A 17 -0.60 6.64 -5.03
N VAL A 18 -1.42 7.13 -5.95
CA VAL A 18 -2.42 8.16 -5.68
C VAL A 18 -3.76 7.48 -5.41
N PHE A 19 -4.27 7.70 -4.20
CA PHE A 19 -5.52 7.11 -3.73
C PHE A 19 -6.55 8.21 -3.49
N ASP A 20 -7.79 7.93 -3.87
CA ASP A 20 -8.92 8.73 -3.43
C ASP A 20 -9.17 8.53 -1.93
N GLU A 21 -9.72 9.55 -1.27
CA GLU A 21 -10.02 9.48 0.16
C GLU A 21 -10.99 8.34 0.49
N SER A 22 -11.93 8.05 -0.42
CA SER A 22 -12.86 6.92 -0.31
C SER A 22 -12.14 5.57 -0.32
N GLU A 23 -11.10 5.40 -1.13
CA GLU A 23 -10.30 4.16 -1.17
C GLU A 23 -9.54 3.98 0.15
N VAL A 24 -9.00 5.07 0.70
CA VAL A 24 -8.30 5.04 1.99
C VAL A 24 -9.27 4.68 3.12
N ILE A 25 -10.47 5.25 3.14
CA ILE A 25 -11.50 4.92 4.12
C ILE A 25 -11.89 3.44 3.99
N ARG A 26 -12.19 2.99 2.77
CA ARG A 26 -12.61 1.61 2.50
C ARG A 26 -11.54 0.60 2.88
N LEU A 27 -10.26 0.91 2.61
CA LEU A 27 -9.14 0.08 3.04
C LEU A 27 -9.11 -0.07 4.57
N ARG A 28 -9.34 1.01 5.32
CA ARG A 28 -9.35 0.95 6.80
C ARG A 28 -10.50 0.09 7.32
N GLU A 29 -11.70 0.24 6.75
CA GLU A 29 -12.86 -0.59 7.09
C GLU A 29 -12.56 -2.08 6.90
N MET A 30 -12.10 -2.45 5.71
CA MET A 30 -11.74 -3.84 5.41
C MET A 30 -10.56 -4.32 6.26
N TRP A 31 -9.62 -3.42 6.58
CA TRP A 31 -8.53 -3.74 7.49
C TRP A 31 -9.00 -3.98 8.93
N ASP A 32 -10.06 -3.32 9.38
CA ASP A 32 -10.64 -3.60 10.69
C ASP A 32 -11.52 -4.88 10.68
N GLU A 33 -11.99 -5.31 9.50
CA GLU A 33 -12.71 -6.57 9.26
C GLU A 33 -11.79 -7.80 9.09
N ASP A 34 -10.50 -7.68 9.37
CA ASP A 34 -9.50 -8.75 9.20
C ASP A 34 -9.35 -9.28 7.76
N LYS A 35 -9.78 -8.50 6.75
CA LYS A 35 -9.60 -8.84 5.32
C LYS A 35 -8.14 -8.90 4.91
N ASP A 36 -7.81 -9.82 4.03
CA ASP A 36 -6.45 -9.93 3.48
C ASP A 36 -6.18 -8.90 2.36
N ILE A 37 -4.92 -8.74 1.99
CA ILE A 37 -4.49 -7.76 0.98
C ILE A 37 -5.08 -8.06 -0.40
N LEU A 38 -5.28 -9.34 -0.74
CA LEU A 38 -5.82 -9.74 -2.03
C LEU A 38 -7.32 -9.44 -2.12
N GLU A 39 -8.05 -9.66 -1.04
CA GLU A 39 -9.46 -9.25 -0.90
C GLU A 39 -9.60 -7.74 -1.05
N ILE A 40 -8.76 -6.96 -0.36
CA ILE A 40 -8.78 -5.49 -0.44
C ILE A 40 -8.41 -5.00 -1.84
N ALA A 41 -7.36 -5.56 -2.45
CA ALA A 41 -6.94 -5.22 -3.82
C ALA A 41 -8.05 -5.50 -4.83
N LYS A 42 -8.72 -6.65 -4.69
CA LYS A 42 -9.85 -7.03 -5.55
C LYS A 42 -11.04 -6.08 -5.37
N GLU A 43 -11.39 -5.72 -4.14
CA GLU A 43 -12.49 -4.79 -3.86
C GLU A 43 -12.22 -3.40 -4.45
N LEU A 44 -11.00 -2.88 -4.26
CA LEU A 44 -10.61 -1.55 -4.74
C LEU A 44 -10.25 -1.52 -6.23
N GLY A 45 -10.13 -2.68 -6.88
CA GLY A 45 -9.69 -2.76 -8.28
C GLY A 45 -8.25 -2.29 -8.49
N ARG A 46 -7.40 -2.43 -7.46
CA ARG A 46 -6.02 -1.92 -7.41
C ARG A 46 -5.00 -3.06 -7.44
N HIS A 47 -3.74 -2.73 -7.73
CA HIS A 47 -2.67 -3.72 -7.68
C HIS A 47 -2.32 -4.08 -6.23
N GLN A 48 -2.01 -5.35 -5.94
CA GLN A 48 -1.71 -5.80 -4.56
C GLN A 48 -0.57 -5.01 -3.89
N LEU A 49 0.42 -4.56 -4.68
CA LEU A 49 1.56 -3.79 -4.16
C LEU A 49 1.19 -2.32 -3.86
N GLU A 50 0.18 -1.76 -4.53
CA GLU A 50 -0.37 -0.44 -4.20
C GLU A 50 -1.06 -0.51 -2.84
N ILE A 51 -1.85 -1.55 -2.61
CA ILE A 51 -2.49 -1.81 -1.32
C ILE A 51 -1.45 -2.05 -0.23
N ALA A 52 -0.41 -2.83 -0.50
CA ALA A 52 0.68 -3.04 0.44
C ALA A 52 1.40 -1.73 0.81
N ALA A 53 1.67 -0.86 -0.17
CA ALA A 53 2.24 0.46 0.07
C ALA A 53 1.32 1.35 0.91
N LEU A 54 0.01 1.34 0.62
CA LEU A 54 -0.97 2.09 1.39
C LEU A 54 -1.09 1.58 2.83
N ILE A 55 -1.08 0.26 3.05
CA ILE A 55 -1.06 -0.32 4.40
C ILE A 55 0.17 0.13 5.18
N MET A 56 1.37 0.13 4.56
CA MET A 56 2.59 0.63 5.22
C MET A 56 2.44 2.10 5.64
N ASP A 57 1.92 2.96 4.75
CA ASP A 57 1.66 4.38 5.05
C ASP A 57 0.62 4.57 6.17
N GLN A 58 -0.49 3.84 6.13
CA GLN A 58 -1.54 3.93 7.14
C GLN A 58 -1.07 3.40 8.51
N ALA A 59 -0.24 2.36 8.52
CA ALA A 59 0.36 1.81 9.73
C ALA A 59 1.35 2.80 10.36
N ASP A 60 2.25 3.39 9.58
CA ASP A 60 3.20 4.42 10.04
C ASP A 60 2.47 5.64 10.64
N LYS A 61 1.34 6.02 10.03
CA LYS A 61 0.46 7.09 10.53
C LYS A 61 -0.43 6.70 11.71
N ASN A 62 -0.31 5.48 12.24
CA ASN A 62 -1.15 4.93 13.31
C ASN A 62 -2.67 5.00 12.99
N LYS A 63 -3.04 4.89 11.70
CA LYS A 63 -4.43 4.89 11.24
C LYS A 63 -5.06 3.50 11.22
N ILE A 64 -4.22 2.46 11.22
CA ILE A 64 -4.64 1.06 11.29
C ILE A 64 -3.81 0.33 12.35
N LYS A 65 -4.37 -0.75 12.90
CA LYS A 65 -3.66 -1.59 13.87
C LYS A 65 -2.65 -2.49 13.16
N SER A 66 -1.49 -2.68 13.79
CA SER A 66 -0.54 -3.71 13.35
C SER A 66 -1.14 -5.08 13.60
N ARG A 67 -1.14 -5.93 12.56
CA ARG A 67 -1.60 -7.32 12.67
C ARG A 67 -0.40 -8.25 12.91
N PRO A 68 -0.56 -9.36 13.67
CA PRO A 68 0.54 -10.29 14.01
C PRO A 68 1.20 -10.93 12.78
N MET A 69 0.47 -11.04 11.67
CA MET A 69 1.03 -11.34 10.36
C MET A 69 1.08 -10.02 9.59
N GLY A 70 2.28 -9.57 9.25
CA GLY A 70 2.53 -8.42 8.38
C GLY A 70 1.99 -8.64 6.96
N LEU A 71 2.54 -7.93 5.98
CA LEU A 71 2.14 -8.00 4.56
C LEU A 71 2.38 -9.39 3.94
N GLY A 72 1.54 -10.37 4.30
CA GLY A 72 1.50 -11.73 3.78
C GLY A 72 2.27 -12.78 4.61
N THR A 73 1.69 -13.98 4.66
CA THR A 73 2.39 -15.27 4.76
C THR A 73 2.70 -15.82 3.38
#